data_AF-A0A1V9YAP3-F1
#
_entry.id   AF-A0A1V9YAP3-F1
#
_cell.length_a   1.000
_cell.length_b   1.000
_cell.length_c   1.000
_cell.angle_alpha   90.00
_cell.angle_beta   90.00
_cell.angle_gamma   90.00
#
_symmetry.space_group_name_H-M   'P 1'
#
loop_
_entity.id
_entity.type
_entity.pdbx_description
1 polymer ?
#
loop_
_entity_poly.entity_id
_entity_poly.type
_entity_poly.pdbx_seq_one_letter_code
_entity_poly.pdbx_strand_id
1 'polypeptide(L)'
;MLAAGSRRCAALGRRFGTLVDVTQAPRKASWSIHELQRHEKDVLTSASLLNLAELCHLHIPDEKLPTLLKEVEDIIQCTKTIQEITLDESVDELYARSDFGQHPAPLRVDAAVEGNVPDKVLANAAVKHGYYFQVPKVLED
;
A
#
# COMPACT_ATOMS: atom_id res chain seq x y z
N MET A 1 14.90 -28.37 -29.72
CA MET A 1 13.57 -28.10 -30.32
C MET A 1 12.50 -28.46 -29.30
N LEU A 2 12.00 -27.48 -28.55
CA LEU A 2 10.84 -27.64 -27.66
C LEU A 2 9.86 -26.52 -28.03
N ALA A 3 8.71 -26.91 -28.56
CA ALA A 3 7.72 -26.02 -29.12
C ALA A 3 6.98 -25.25 -28.01
N ALA A 4 7.05 -23.92 -28.08
CA ALA A 4 6.26 -23.02 -27.25
C ALA A 4 4.77 -23.14 -27.62
N GLY A 5 3.96 -23.64 -26.69
CA GLY A 5 2.51 -23.69 -26.82
C GLY A 5 1.92 -22.29 -26.72
N SER A 6 1.65 -21.68 -27.87
CA SER A 6 0.92 -20.42 -28.00
C SER A 6 -0.54 -20.62 -27.53
N ARG A 7 -0.86 -20.20 -26.30
CA ARG A 7 -2.25 -20.08 -25.84
C ARG A 7 -2.85 -18.80 -26.40
N ARG A 8 -3.32 -18.85 -27.64
CA ARG A 8 -4.16 -17.77 -28.21
C ARG A 8 -5.56 -17.89 -27.63
N CYS A 9 -5.83 -17.20 -26.52
CA CYS A 9 -7.21 -16.89 -26.13
C CYS A 9 -7.71 -15.70 -26.96
N ALA A 10 -8.03 -15.94 -28.22
CA ALA A 10 -8.80 -14.98 -29.02
C ALA A 10 -10.28 -15.13 -28.66
N ALA A 11 -10.71 -14.51 -27.56
CA ALA A 11 -12.13 -14.33 -27.29
C ALA A 11 -12.55 -12.96 -27.83
N LEU A 12 -13.02 -12.92 -29.08
CA LEU A 12 -13.84 -11.79 -29.54
C LEU A 12 -15.05 -11.68 -28.61
N GLY A 13 -15.11 -10.60 -27.83
CA GLY A 13 -16.29 -10.26 -27.06
C GLY A 13 -17.46 -10.05 -28.04
N ARG A 14 -18.44 -10.98 -28.03
CA ARG A 14 -19.71 -10.75 -28.72
C ARG A 14 -20.38 -9.54 -28.07
N ARG A 15 -20.82 -8.58 -28.87
CA ARG A 15 -21.70 -7.51 -28.40
C ARG A 15 -23.06 -8.15 -28.09
N PHE A 16 -23.45 -8.13 -26.83
CA PHE A 16 -24.80 -8.54 -26.43
C PHE A 16 -25.76 -7.39 -26.77
N GLY A 17 -26.77 -7.67 -27.61
CA GLY A 17 -27.67 -6.64 -28.14
C GLY A 17 -28.89 -6.41 -27.25
N THR A 18 -29.32 -7.42 -26.49
CA THR A 18 -30.49 -7.35 -25.61
C THR A 18 -30.22 -7.95 -24.24
N LEU A 19 -31.03 -7.58 -23.25
CA LEU A 19 -30.95 -8.08 -21.87
C LEU A 19 -31.18 -9.61 -21.82
N VAL A 20 -31.97 -10.13 -22.75
CA VAL A 20 -32.19 -11.58 -22.94
C VAL A 20 -30.89 -12.29 -23.29
N ASP A 21 -30.08 -11.72 -24.19
CA ASP A 21 -28.80 -12.30 -24.61
C ASP A 21 -27.80 -12.40 -23.44
N VAL A 22 -27.85 -11.47 -22.48
CA VAL A 22 -27.02 -11.51 -21.27
C VAL A 22 -27.48 -12.62 -20.32
N THR A 23 -28.79 -12.81 -20.17
CA THR A 23 -29.34 -13.88 -19.30
C THR A 23 -29.15 -15.28 -19.88
N GLN A 24 -29.07 -15.39 -21.21
CA GLN A 24 -28.84 -16.64 -21.93
C GLN A 24 -27.36 -16.90 -22.25
N ALA A 25 -26.46 -15.99 -21.86
CA ALA A 25 -25.03 -16.19 -22.02
C ALA A 25 -24.63 -17.48 -21.30
N PRO A 26 -23.84 -18.37 -21.94
CA PRO A 26 -23.47 -19.64 -21.34
C PRO A 26 -22.67 -19.38 -20.07
N ARG A 27 -23.28 -19.70 -18.91
CA ARG A 27 -22.60 -19.71 -17.61
C ARG A 27 -21.63 -20.89 -17.60
N LYS A 28 -20.46 -20.69 -18.18
CA LYS A 28 -19.33 -21.59 -17.97
C LYS A 28 -19.02 -21.58 -16.48
N ALA A 29 -18.65 -22.73 -15.91
CA ALA A 29 -18.14 -22.78 -14.56
C ALA A 29 -16.88 -21.89 -14.51
N SER A 30 -17.02 -20.72 -13.91
CA SER A 30 -15.95 -19.78 -13.64
C SER A 30 -15.78 -19.72 -12.14
N TRP A 31 -14.53 -19.69 -11.68
CA TRP A 31 -14.25 -19.46 -10.28
C TRP A 31 -14.75 -18.07 -9.87
N SER A 32 -15.40 -18.00 -8.70
CA SER A 32 -15.70 -16.71 -8.10
C SER A 32 -14.42 -16.05 -7.57
N ILE A 33 -14.41 -14.73 -7.39
CA ILE A 33 -13.22 -14.05 -6.85
C ILE A 33 -12.86 -14.53 -5.44
N HIS A 34 -13.88 -14.90 -4.65
CA HIS A 34 -13.71 -15.50 -3.33
C HIS A 34 -13.08 -16.90 -3.38
N GLU A 35 -13.34 -17.68 -4.44
CA GLU A 35 -12.71 -18.99 -4.63
C GLU A 35 -11.26 -18.88 -5.13
N LEU A 36 -10.93 -17.78 -5.82
CA LEU A 36 -9.58 -17.47 -6.27
C LEU A 36 -8.69 -16.95 -5.13
N GLN A 37 -9.26 -16.19 -4.20
CA GLN A 37 -8.57 -15.69 -3.02
C GLN A 37 -8.24 -16.85 -2.06
N ARG A 38 -7.00 -17.31 -2.10
CA ARG A 38 -6.47 -18.26 -1.11
C ARG A 38 -6.10 -17.49 0.14
N HIS A 39 -6.55 -17.98 1.29
CA HIS A 39 -6.14 -17.46 2.60
C HIS A 39 -5.13 -18.43 3.23
N GLU A 40 -3.90 -17.97 3.39
CA GLU A 40 -2.95 -18.61 4.31
C GLU A 40 -3.36 -18.25 5.74
N LYS A 41 -3.22 -19.22 6.65
CA LYS A 41 -3.45 -18.99 8.08
C LYS A 41 -2.14 -18.59 8.75
N ASP A 42 -2.22 -17.68 9.72
CA ASP A 42 -1.14 -17.35 10.64
C ASP A 42 0.01 -16.58 9.96
N VAL A 43 -0.35 -15.53 9.23
CA VAL A 43 0.63 -14.66 8.56
C VAL A 43 1.25 -13.65 9.54
N LEU A 44 0.51 -13.30 10.60
CA LEU A 44 0.87 -12.23 11.53
C LEU A 44 0.68 -12.67 12.98
N THR A 45 1.70 -12.45 13.82
CA THR A 45 1.62 -12.66 15.27
C THR A 45 1.28 -11.37 16.02
N SER A 46 0.72 -11.49 17.23
CA SER A 46 0.44 -10.33 18.09
C SER A 46 1.70 -9.54 18.45
N ALA A 47 2.83 -10.23 18.68
CA ALA A 47 4.11 -9.59 18.95
C ALA A 47 4.62 -8.77 17.74
N SER A 48 4.44 -9.28 16.52
CA SER A 48 4.78 -8.55 15.30
C SER A 48 3.91 -7.29 15.12
N LEU A 49 2.62 -7.38 15.45
CA LEU A 49 1.72 -6.24 15.39
C LEU A 49 2.07 -5.16 16.42
N LEU A 50 2.44 -5.56 17.64
CA LEU A 50 2.89 -4.63 18.69
C LEU A 50 4.19 -3.92 18.30
N ASN A 51 5.16 -4.65 17.75
CA ASN A 51 6.39 -4.05 17.23
C ASN A 51 6.08 -3.04 16.10
N LEU A 52 5.17 -3.38 15.18
CA LEU A 52 4.72 -2.44 14.14
C LEU A 52 4.07 -1.19 14.75
N ALA A 53 3.25 -1.35 15.79
CA ALA A 53 2.63 -0.23 16.49
C ALA A 53 3.67 0.69 17.14
N GLU A 54 4.71 0.12 17.76
CA GLU A 54 5.84 0.87 18.33
C GLU A 54 6.59 1.68 17.25
N LEU A 55 6.88 1.07 16.10
CA LEU A 55 7.52 1.73 14.96
C LEU A 55 6.67 2.89 14.40
N CYS A 56 5.35 2.76 14.46
CA CYS A 56 4.42 3.81 14.05
C CYS A 56 4.10 4.82 15.18
N HIS A 57 4.67 4.66 16.38
CA HIS A 57 4.34 5.46 17.56
C HIS A 57 2.83 5.46 17.89
N LEU A 58 2.17 4.30 17.73
CA LEU A 58 0.75 4.10 17.98
C LEU A 58 0.53 3.26 19.25
N HIS A 59 -0.33 3.75 20.14
CA HIS A 59 -0.81 2.98 21.28
C HIS A 59 -2.05 2.16 20.88
N ILE A 60 -1.97 0.83 21.00
CA ILE A 60 -3.09 -0.07 20.72
C ILE A 60 -3.67 -0.57 22.04
N PRO A 61 -4.96 -0.30 22.33
CA PRO A 61 -5.60 -0.87 23.51
C PRO A 61 -5.85 -2.37 23.32
N ASP A 62 -5.68 -3.16 24.38
CA ASP A 62 -5.72 -4.63 24.36
C ASP A 62 -7.04 -5.18 23.80
N GLU A 63 -8.15 -4.46 23.99
CA GLU A 63 -9.47 -4.88 23.50
C GLU A 63 -9.57 -4.81 21.98
N LYS A 64 -8.79 -3.94 21.32
CA LYS A 64 -8.78 -3.78 19.86
C LYS A 64 -7.73 -4.63 19.16
N LEU A 65 -6.74 -5.14 19.91
CA LEU A 65 -5.67 -5.96 19.39
C LEU A 65 -6.15 -7.15 18.53
N PRO A 66 -7.14 -7.97 18.95
CA PRO A 66 -7.56 -9.12 18.14
C PRO A 66 -8.24 -8.70 16.83
N THR A 67 -8.99 -7.60 16.84
CA THR A 67 -9.66 -7.07 15.64
C THR A 67 -8.61 -6.54 14.65
N LEU A 68 -7.66 -5.75 15.13
CA LEU A 68 -6.59 -5.19 14.30
C LEU A 68 -5.68 -6.27 13.73
N LEU A 69 -5.38 -7.32 14.49
CA LEU A 69 -4.60 -8.45 14.00
C LEU A 69 -5.27 -9.08 12.78
N LYS A 70 -6.58 -9.33 12.85
CA LYS A 70 -7.36 -9.86 11.74
C LYS A 70 -7.37 -8.92 10.53
N GLU A 71 -7.64 -7.63 10.74
CA GLU A 71 -7.73 -6.65 9.66
C GLU A 71 -6.39 -6.47 8.93
N VAL A 72 -5.28 -6.44 9.67
CA VAL A 72 -3.93 -6.34 9.09
C VAL A 72 -3.55 -7.63 8.37
N GLU A 73 -3.89 -8.80 8.93
CA GLU A 73 -3.70 -10.09 8.26
C GLU A 73 -4.45 -10.16 6.92
N ASP A 74 -5.70 -9.67 6.87
CA ASP A 74 -6.49 -9.59 5.64
C ASP A 74 -5.82 -8.70 4.58
N ILE A 75 -5.25 -7.56 4.99
CA ILE A 75 -4.50 -6.65 4.09
C ILE A 75 -3.23 -7.34 3.55
N ILE A 76 -2.46 -8.01 4.41
CA ILE A 76 -1.22 -8.69 4.00
C ILE A 76 -1.54 -9.85 3.04
N GLN A 77 -2.63 -10.59 3.27
CA GLN A 77 -3.03 -11.67 2.37
C GLN A 77 -3.42 -11.14 0.98
N CYS A 78 -4.07 -9.98 0.94
CA CYS A 78 -4.38 -9.29 -0.31
C CYS A 78 -3.11 -8.92 -1.08
N THR A 79 -2.08 -8.39 -0.40
CA THR A 79 -0.82 -7.99 -1.07
C THR A 79 0.00 -9.18 -1.54
N LYS A 80 0.01 -10.30 -0.81
CA LYS A 80 0.62 -11.56 -1.27
C LYS A 80 0.03 -12.04 -2.60
N THR A 81 -1.30 -11.95 -2.73
CA THR A 81 -1.98 -12.32 -3.98
C THR A 81 -1.48 -11.47 -5.16
N ILE A 82 -1.20 -10.19 -4.94
CA ILE A 82 -0.65 -9.29 -5.96
C ILE A 82 0.79 -9.70 -6.33
N GLN A 83 1.59 -10.11 -5.36
CA GLN A 83 2.98 -10.53 -5.58
C GLN A 83 3.11 -11.83 -6.39
N GLU A 84 2.12 -12.72 -6.33
CA GLU A 84 2.08 -13.96 -7.12
C GLU A 84 1.81 -13.73 -8.62
N ILE A 85 1.35 -12.53 -9.00
CA ILE A 85 0.99 -12.23 -10.38
C ILE A 85 2.26 -12.12 -11.23
N THR A 86 2.29 -12.87 -12.33
CA THR A 86 3.34 -12.75 -13.34
C THR A 86 3.24 -11.38 -14.01
N LEU A 87 4.32 -10.60 -13.95
CA LEU A 87 4.41 -9.33 -14.67
C LEU A 87 4.60 -9.62 -16.16
N ASP A 88 3.91 -8.85 -17.01
CA ASP A 88 4.14 -8.88 -18.45
C ASP A 88 5.51 -8.27 -18.77
N GLU A 89 6.18 -8.80 -19.79
CA GLU A 89 7.53 -8.36 -20.20
C GLU A 89 7.58 -6.88 -20.63
N SER A 90 6.43 -6.28 -20.96
CA SER A 90 6.30 -4.87 -21.34
C SER A 90 6.07 -3.90 -20.17
N VAL A 91 6.00 -4.39 -18.92
CA VAL A 91 5.85 -3.53 -17.75
C VAL A 91 7.18 -2.85 -17.45
N ASP A 92 7.26 -1.57 -17.79
CA ASP A 92 8.40 -0.72 -17.43
C ASP A 92 8.42 -0.44 -15.92
N GLU A 93 9.61 -0.46 -15.32
CA GLU A 93 9.83 0.01 -13.96
C GLU A 93 9.46 1.49 -13.87
N LEU A 94 8.30 1.80 -13.29
CA LEU A 94 7.75 3.16 -13.23
C LEU A 94 8.76 4.16 -12.66
N TYR A 95 9.51 3.79 -11.62
CA TYR A 95 10.50 4.68 -11.02
C TYR A 95 11.84 4.73 -11.77
N ALA A 96 12.17 3.73 -12.60
CA ALA A 96 13.44 3.68 -13.32
C ALA A 96 13.35 4.24 -14.75
N ARG A 97 12.18 4.15 -15.39
CA ARG A 97 11.99 4.52 -16.80
C ARG A 97 11.06 5.71 -17.04
N SER A 98 10.28 6.12 -16.05
CA SER A 98 9.40 7.25 -16.28
C SER A 98 10.17 8.57 -16.36
N ASP A 99 9.69 9.47 -17.21
CA ASP A 99 10.15 10.85 -17.32
C ASP A 99 10.16 11.60 -15.96
N PHE A 100 9.52 11.06 -14.91
CA PHE A 100 9.62 11.55 -13.53
C PHE A 100 11.05 11.50 -12.96
N GLY A 101 11.91 10.59 -13.42
CA GLY A 101 13.31 10.46 -12.95
C GLY A 101 14.36 11.03 -13.89
N GLN A 102 13.99 11.38 -15.13
CA GLN A 102 14.91 11.91 -16.15
C GLN A 102 15.06 13.43 -16.10
N HIS A 103 14.24 14.11 -15.30
CA HIS A 103 14.43 15.52 -15.03
C HIS A 103 15.50 15.69 -13.95
N PRO A 104 16.53 16.52 -14.17
CA PRO A 104 17.47 16.85 -13.10
C PRO A 104 16.68 17.44 -11.92
N ALA A 105 16.96 16.97 -10.70
CA ALA A 105 16.32 17.49 -9.50
C ALA A 105 16.43 19.03 -9.47
N PRO A 106 15.35 19.76 -9.19
CA PRO A 106 15.38 21.21 -9.20
C PRO A 106 16.42 21.70 -8.19
N LEU A 107 17.44 22.41 -8.69
CA LEU A 107 18.49 22.95 -7.85
C LEU A 107 17.96 24.17 -7.11
N ARG A 108 18.12 24.18 -5.79
CA ARG A 108 17.83 25.35 -4.96
C ARG A 108 18.95 26.38 -5.17
N VAL A 109 18.57 27.64 -5.38
CA VAL A 109 19.53 28.77 -5.40
C VAL A 109 20.22 28.89 -4.04
N ASP A 110 21.54 29.03 -4.05
CA ASP A 110 22.32 29.20 -2.84
C ASP A 110 22.29 30.66 -2.35
N ALA A 111 21.14 31.04 -1.79
CA ALA A 111 20.93 32.34 -1.17
C ALA A 111 20.67 32.18 0.33
N ALA A 112 21.26 33.06 1.13
CA ALA A 112 20.97 33.14 2.56
C ALA A 112 19.54 33.65 2.76
N VAL A 113 18.79 32.97 3.63
CA VAL A 113 17.44 33.36 4.03
C VAL A 113 17.49 33.88 5.47
N GLU A 114 16.79 35.00 5.74
CA GLU A 114 16.72 35.59 7.07
C GLU A 114 16.10 34.59 8.06
N GLY A 115 16.84 34.30 9.13
CA GLY A 115 16.46 33.38 10.18
C GLY A 115 15.82 34.08 11.38
N ASN A 116 15.94 33.47 12.56
CA ASN A 116 15.61 34.07 13.86
C ASN A 116 14.17 34.59 14.01
N VAL A 117 13.19 33.79 13.59
CA VAL A 117 11.75 34.08 13.75
C VAL A 117 11.07 33.10 14.74
N PRO A 118 11.55 33.00 16.00
CA PRO A 118 11.06 32.00 16.96
C PRO A 118 9.57 32.15 17.26
N ASP A 119 9.06 33.38 17.28
CA ASP A 119 7.63 33.66 17.51
C ASP A 119 6.74 33.06 16.41
N LYS A 120 7.21 33.07 15.16
CA LYS A 120 6.48 32.48 14.02
C LYS A 120 6.56 30.95 14.04
N VAL A 121 7.74 30.40 14.35
CA VAL A 121 7.96 28.95 14.41
C VAL A 121 7.13 28.30 15.52
N LEU A 122 7.04 28.96 16.68
CA LEU A 122 6.33 28.44 17.86
C LEU A 122 4.85 28.83 17.92
N ALA A 123 4.31 29.51 16.91
CA ALA A 123 2.93 29.99 16.91
C ALA A 123 1.90 28.84 17.03
N ASN A 124 2.19 27.69 16.42
CA ASN A 124 1.34 26.50 16.45
C ASN A 124 1.77 25.47 17.51
N ALA A 125 2.77 25.77 18.33
CA ALA A 125 3.23 24.85 19.36
C ALA A 125 2.19 24.75 20.48
N ALA A 126 1.78 23.53 20.85
CA ALA A 126 0.82 23.32 21.93
C ALA A 126 1.36 23.81 23.29
N VAL A 127 2.65 23.55 23.57
CA VAL A 127 3.35 24.01 24.76
C VAL A 127 4.74 24.48 24.37
N LYS A 128 5.14 25.66 24.85
CA LYS A 128 6.45 26.26 24.62
C LYS A 128 7.09 26.70 25.92
N HIS A 129 8.40 26.57 26.02
CA HIS A 129 9.19 27.06 27.14
C HIS A 129 10.30 27.97 26.60
N GLY A 130 10.15 29.28 26.80
CA GLY A 130 11.02 30.28 26.16
C GLY A 130 10.98 30.13 24.63
N TYR A 131 12.14 29.90 24.04
CA TYR A 131 12.31 29.70 22.59
C TYR A 131 12.32 28.23 22.15
N TYR A 132 11.83 27.30 22.98
CA TYR A 132 11.89 25.87 22.73
C TYR A 132 10.51 25.20 22.75
N PHE A 133 10.37 24.11 22.00
CA PHE A 133 9.26 23.18 22.13
C PHE A 133 9.42 22.39 23.43
N GLN A 134 8.37 22.36 24.26
CA GLN A 134 8.40 21.57 25.47
C GLN A 134 7.92 20.15 25.16
N VAL A 135 8.76 19.16 25.46
CA VAL A 135 8.45 17.72 25.29
C VAL A 135 8.70 17.01 26.62
N PRO A 136 7.85 16.05 27.02
CA PRO A 136 8.11 15.23 28.21
C PRO A 136 9.44 14.51 28.09
N LYS A 137 10.21 14.49 29.18
CA LYS A 137 11.41 13.65 29.25
C LYS A 137 10.95 12.21 29.32
N VAL A 138 11.27 11.42 28.30
CA VAL A 138 11.10 9.97 28.36
C VAL A 138 12.18 9.42 29.29
N LEU A 139 11.77 8.80 30.38
CA LEU A 139 12.62 7.93 31.18
C LEU A 139 12.31 6.52 30.70
N GLU A 140 13.32 5.82 30.19
CA GLU A 140 13.21 4.39 29.87
C GLU A 140 13.34 3.60 31.19
N ASP A 141 12.52 2.55 31.35
CA ASP A 141 12.74 1.50 32.36
C ASP A 141 13.72 0.44 31.81
#